data_AF-E4RSX7-F1
#
_entry.id   AF-E4RSX7-F1
#
_cell.length_a   1.000
_cell.length_b   1.000
_cell.length_c   1.000
_cell.angle_alpha   90.00
_cell.angle_beta   90.00
_cell.angle_gamma   90.00
#
_symmetry.space_group_name_H-M   'P 1'
#
loop_
_entity.id
_entity.type
_entity.pdbx_description
1 polymer ?
#
loop_
_entity_poly.entity_id
_entity_poly.type
_entity_poly.pdbx_seq_one_letter_code
_entity_poly.pdbx_strand_id
1 'polypeptide(L)'
;MKKLILFFIPIAVLAVVSCSENSSTVPEPTEPISREDSIKITLLKPSPTKEPYILLEDAGLEAELIAQGMDTDNQMNGKISVEDADRIEILGKPVSLAVNSEEVKYYGPIYNRYFEVMPILKKEYKEKTGTELIVKKLSDVNAFKNLKKLYVVFPTEKIDSLNLSANNRLEVFETYDTRIKVVDFNGCEQIKKINFTRSPHPLMNTNLLDKIYISQCSKLEYLSYNGDTRILDISQNTNLKYLQIINRGDLYQLEIEKLDLCNHPRLESLFVSVQHYKSINLSKDVYAIYENSKQQNTPNGFSILDASTGGAEINVCR
;
A
#
# COMPACT_ATOMS: atom_id res chain seq x y z
N MET A 1 -36.33 54.22 26.98
CA MET A 1 -37.27 53.10 27.20
C MET A 1 -36.55 51.79 26.93
N LYS A 2 -36.04 51.13 27.97
CA LYS A 2 -35.42 49.79 27.90
C LYS A 2 -36.36 48.82 28.63
N LYS A 3 -36.89 47.81 27.93
CA LYS A 3 -37.75 46.77 28.53
C LYS A 3 -36.86 45.69 29.14
N LEU A 4 -36.96 45.54 30.46
CA LEU A 4 -36.37 44.46 31.25
C LEU A 4 -37.39 43.31 31.27
N ILE A 5 -37.05 42.16 30.68
CA ILE A 5 -37.87 40.95 30.70
C ILE A 5 -37.39 40.11 31.88
N LEU A 6 -38.22 40.02 32.94
CA LEU A 6 -38.04 39.09 34.05
C LEU A 6 -38.53 37.70 33.62
N PHE A 7 -37.67 36.69 33.67
CA PHE A 7 -38.05 35.28 33.59
C PHE A 7 -38.30 34.73 35.00
N PHE A 8 -39.52 34.24 35.23
CA PHE A 8 -39.90 33.45 36.40
C PHE A 8 -39.36 32.02 36.26
N ILE A 9 -38.64 31.53 37.27
CA ILE A 9 -38.26 30.12 37.41
C ILE A 9 -39.25 29.47 38.38
N PRO A 10 -39.96 28.39 38.01
CA PRO A 10 -40.78 27.63 38.95
C PRO A 10 -39.90 26.76 39.84
N ILE A 11 -40.05 26.93 41.16
CA ILE A 11 -39.44 26.09 42.19
C ILE A 11 -40.18 24.74 42.19
N ALA A 12 -39.50 23.68 41.76
CA ALA A 12 -39.97 22.32 41.92
C ALA A 12 -39.83 21.87 43.38
N VAL A 13 -40.96 21.57 44.02
CA VAL A 13 -41.03 21.00 45.37
C VAL A 13 -40.64 19.53 45.28
N LEU A 14 -39.46 19.17 45.81
CA LEU A 14 -39.07 17.77 46.02
C LEU A 14 -39.81 17.21 47.24
N ALA A 15 -40.75 16.30 47.00
CA ALA A 15 -41.29 15.42 48.03
C ALA A 15 -40.25 14.34 48.35
N VAL A 16 -39.72 14.36 49.57
CA VAL A 16 -38.85 13.30 50.10
C VAL A 16 -39.73 12.13 50.53
N VAL A 17 -39.84 11.12 49.68
CA VAL A 17 -40.42 9.82 50.06
C VAL A 17 -39.30 9.01 50.70
N SER A 18 -39.37 8.86 52.03
CA SER A 18 -38.51 7.96 52.80
C SER A 18 -38.99 6.53 52.58
N CYS A 19 -38.30 5.79 51.70
CA CYS A 19 -38.48 4.35 51.56
C CYS A 19 -37.55 3.65 52.56
N SER A 20 -38.16 2.86 53.45
CA SER A 20 -37.48 1.98 54.40
C SER A 20 -36.61 0.95 53.68
N GLU A 21 -35.38 0.82 54.16
CA GLU A 21 -34.32 -0.06 53.66
C GLU A 21 -34.72 -1.54 53.72
N ASN A 22 -35.09 -2.11 52.57
CA ASN A 22 -34.91 -3.53 52.34
C ASN A 22 -33.50 -3.74 51.79
N SER A 23 -32.63 -4.31 52.62
CA SER A 23 -31.29 -4.80 52.29
C SER A 23 -31.37 -5.95 51.28
N SER A 24 -31.71 -5.60 50.03
CA SER A 24 -31.38 -6.40 48.88
C SER A 24 -29.93 -6.09 48.57
N THR A 25 -29.04 -7.06 48.79
CA THR A 25 -27.67 -7.02 48.26
C THR A 25 -27.78 -7.02 46.74
N VAL A 26 -28.00 -5.85 46.15
CA VAL A 26 -27.86 -5.62 44.73
C VAL A 26 -26.39 -5.88 44.44
N PRO A 27 -26.06 -6.92 43.65
CA PRO A 27 -24.67 -7.17 43.30
C PRO A 27 -24.13 -5.88 42.70
N GLU A 28 -22.96 -5.47 43.20
CA GLU A 28 -22.27 -4.27 42.76
C GLU A 28 -22.23 -4.28 41.23
N PRO A 29 -22.63 -3.18 40.56
CA PRO A 29 -22.68 -3.16 39.10
C PRO A 29 -21.30 -3.55 38.59
N THR A 30 -21.24 -4.64 37.83
CA THR A 30 -19.97 -5.11 37.27
C THR A 30 -19.41 -3.97 36.43
N GLU A 31 -18.20 -3.51 36.75
CA GLU A 31 -17.60 -2.41 36.00
C GLU A 31 -17.64 -2.74 34.51
N PRO A 32 -18.12 -1.82 33.66
CA PRO A 32 -18.21 -2.08 32.23
C PRO A 32 -16.81 -2.37 31.70
N ILE A 33 -16.63 -3.56 31.12
CA ILE A 33 -15.37 -3.98 30.49
C ILE A 33 -15.02 -2.93 29.43
N SER A 34 -13.78 -2.44 29.48
CA SER A 34 -13.32 -1.45 28.51
C SER A 34 -13.35 -2.04 27.09
N ARG A 35 -13.55 -1.19 26.07
CA ARG A 35 -13.52 -1.66 24.67
C ARG A 35 -12.19 -2.34 24.33
N GLU A 36 -11.07 -1.82 24.86
CA GLU A 36 -9.74 -2.42 24.68
C GLU A 36 -9.68 -3.84 25.26
N ASP A 37 -10.18 -4.05 26.48
CA ASP A 37 -10.17 -5.37 27.11
C ASP A 37 -11.07 -6.36 26.37
N SER A 38 -12.23 -5.90 25.88
CA SER A 38 -13.11 -6.72 25.04
C SER A 38 -12.42 -7.18 23.75
N ILE A 39 -11.70 -6.27 23.06
CA ILE A 39 -10.92 -6.61 21.86
C ILE A 39 -9.81 -7.60 22.21
N LYS A 40 -9.09 -7.41 23.32
CA LYS A 40 -8.03 -8.34 23.74
C LYS A 40 -8.57 -9.75 24.00
N ILE A 41 -9.70 -9.85 24.69
CA ILE A 41 -10.34 -11.12 25.02
C ILE A 41 -10.85 -11.84 23.78
N THR A 42 -11.38 -11.10 22.80
CA THR A 42 -12.08 -11.68 21.65
C THR A 42 -11.21 -11.85 20.41
N LEU A 43 -10.35 -10.88 20.10
CA LEU A 43 -9.58 -10.83 18.84
C LEU A 43 -8.09 -11.15 19.01
N LEU A 44 -7.54 -10.99 20.22
CA LEU A 44 -6.11 -11.20 20.52
C LEU A 44 -5.89 -12.29 21.56
N LYS A 45 -6.80 -13.26 21.66
CA LYS A 45 -6.60 -14.41 22.56
C LYS A 45 -5.40 -15.24 22.04
N PRO A 46 -4.29 -15.29 22.78
CA PRO A 46 -3.11 -16.00 22.32
C PRO A 46 -3.39 -17.50 22.27
N SER A 47 -2.85 -18.17 21.26
CA SER A 47 -2.84 -19.63 21.15
C SER A 47 -1.46 -20.09 20.68
N PRO A 48 -1.00 -21.31 21.04
CA PRO A 48 0.32 -21.77 20.64
C PRO A 48 0.49 -21.79 19.11
N THR A 49 1.63 -21.31 18.62
CA THR A 49 1.99 -21.41 17.20
C THR A 49 1.97 -22.87 16.76
N LYS A 50 1.28 -23.16 15.66
CA LYS A 50 1.23 -24.52 15.08
C LYS A 50 2.55 -24.87 14.39
N GLU A 51 2.98 -26.11 14.53
CA GLU A 51 4.13 -26.67 13.82
C GLU A 51 3.74 -27.26 12.46
N PRO A 52 4.60 -27.17 11.42
CA PRO A 52 5.84 -26.40 11.39
C PRO A 52 5.57 -24.89 11.33
N TYR A 53 6.52 -24.08 11.82
CA TYR A 53 6.48 -22.62 11.71
C TYR A 53 7.66 -22.03 10.94
N ILE A 54 7.51 -20.78 10.52
CA ILE A 54 8.50 -19.93 9.87
C ILE A 54 8.91 -18.85 10.87
N LEU A 55 10.21 -18.55 10.96
CA LEU A 55 10.71 -17.44 11.77
C LEU A 55 10.54 -16.12 11.02
N LEU A 56 9.99 -15.12 11.70
CA LEU A 56 9.89 -13.74 11.25
C LEU A 56 10.95 -12.92 11.99
N GLU A 57 11.83 -12.25 11.27
CA GLU A 57 12.83 -11.34 11.84
C GLU A 57 12.22 -9.97 12.17
N ASP A 58 11.18 -9.58 11.44
CA ASP A 58 10.56 -8.26 11.57
C ASP A 58 9.27 -8.29 12.41
N ALA A 59 9.37 -7.80 13.65
CA ALA A 59 8.21 -7.67 14.53
C ALA A 59 7.13 -6.72 13.96
N GLY A 60 7.50 -5.71 13.16
CA GLY A 60 6.54 -4.85 12.49
C GLY A 60 5.69 -5.62 11.48
N LEU A 61 6.31 -6.54 10.74
CA LEU A 61 5.60 -7.42 9.80
C LEU A 61 4.71 -8.42 10.55
N GLU A 62 5.19 -9.06 11.61
CA GLU A 62 4.37 -9.95 12.44
C GLU A 62 3.14 -9.23 12.99
N ALA A 63 3.30 -8.02 13.51
CA ALA A 63 2.18 -7.21 13.97
C ALA A 63 1.15 -6.91 12.87
N GLU A 64 1.63 -6.65 11.65
CA GLU A 64 0.77 -6.45 10.48
C GLU A 64 -0.05 -7.71 10.18
N LEU A 65 0.56 -8.90 10.26
CA LEU A 65 -0.10 -10.19 10.06
C LEU A 65 -1.16 -10.46 11.14
N ILE A 66 -0.85 -10.21 12.41
CA ILE A 66 -1.82 -10.36 13.52
C ILE A 66 -2.99 -9.38 13.37
N ALA A 67 -2.70 -8.12 13.05
CA ALA A 67 -3.71 -7.07 12.88
C ALA A 67 -4.66 -7.37 11.72
N GLN A 68 -4.15 -7.99 10.64
CA GLN A 68 -4.97 -8.46 9.52
C GLN A 68 -5.65 -9.82 9.80
N GLY A 69 -5.33 -10.49 10.90
CA GLY A 69 -5.88 -11.80 11.26
C GLY A 69 -5.32 -12.95 10.42
N MET A 70 -4.14 -12.76 9.83
CA MET A 70 -3.43 -13.77 9.04
C MET A 70 -2.61 -14.70 9.94
N ASP A 71 -1.96 -14.13 10.96
CA ASP A 71 -1.32 -14.92 12.00
C ASP A 71 -2.37 -15.28 13.05
N THR A 72 -2.76 -16.56 13.07
CA THR A 72 -3.91 -17.02 13.86
C THR A 72 -3.57 -17.30 15.31
N ASP A 73 -2.28 -17.31 15.65
CA ASP A 73 -1.83 -17.56 17.00
C ASP A 73 -1.96 -16.30 17.90
N ASN A 74 -2.07 -15.12 17.26
CA ASN A 74 -2.19 -13.79 17.86
C ASN A 74 -1.07 -13.42 18.84
N GLN A 75 0.14 -13.93 18.62
CA GLN A 75 1.30 -13.69 19.46
C GLN A 75 2.41 -12.99 18.69
N MET A 76 2.96 -11.94 19.28
CA MET A 76 4.19 -11.32 18.81
C MET A 76 5.40 -12.14 19.29
N ASN A 77 5.71 -13.25 18.63
CA ASN A 77 6.72 -14.22 19.06
C ASN A 77 7.81 -14.51 18.01
N GLY A 78 7.80 -13.80 16.90
CA GLY A 78 8.68 -13.98 15.74
C GLY A 78 8.36 -15.25 14.95
N LYS A 79 7.12 -15.76 14.97
CA LYS A 79 6.75 -17.00 14.28
C LYS A 79 5.40 -16.90 13.63
N ILE A 80 5.29 -17.51 12.45
CA ILE A 80 4.01 -17.77 11.80
C ILE A 80 3.94 -19.25 11.42
N SER A 81 2.80 -19.89 11.63
CA SER A 81 2.63 -21.28 11.19
C SER A 81 2.72 -21.39 9.67
N VAL A 82 3.26 -22.50 9.14
CA VAL A 82 3.28 -22.73 7.68
C VAL A 82 1.86 -22.75 7.11
N GLU A 83 0.89 -23.27 7.87
CA GLU A 83 -0.54 -23.24 7.50
C GLU A 83 -1.04 -21.80 7.29
N ASP A 84 -0.72 -20.89 8.20
CA ASP A 84 -1.09 -19.48 8.08
C ASP A 84 -0.38 -18.82 6.89
N ALA A 85 0.94 -19.01 6.78
CA ALA A 85 1.76 -18.47 5.70
C ALA A 85 1.26 -18.91 4.31
N ASP A 86 0.85 -20.17 4.17
CA ASP A 86 0.34 -20.73 2.91
C ASP A 86 -1.04 -20.17 2.52
N ARG A 87 -1.83 -19.67 3.48
CA ARG A 87 -3.12 -19.03 3.18
C ARG A 87 -2.99 -17.59 2.71
N ILE A 88 -1.83 -16.96 2.87
CA ILE A 88 -1.62 -15.56 2.51
C ILE A 88 -1.47 -15.44 0.99
N GLU A 89 -2.59 -15.10 0.32
CA GLU A 89 -2.57 -14.71 -1.09
C GLU A 89 -2.45 -13.20 -1.29
N ILE A 90 -2.76 -12.40 -0.26
CA ILE A 90 -2.80 -10.95 -0.31
C ILE A 90 -2.18 -10.43 0.98
N LEU A 91 -1.19 -9.54 0.87
CA LEU A 91 -0.56 -8.89 2.02
C LEU A 91 -0.62 -7.37 1.87
N GLY A 92 -1.14 -6.72 2.91
CA GLY A 92 -1.26 -5.26 2.97
C GLY A 92 -2.56 -4.75 2.33
N LYS A 93 -2.59 -3.44 2.06
CA LYS A 93 -3.80 -2.75 1.60
C LYS A 93 -3.63 -2.06 0.25
N PRO A 94 -4.58 -2.20 -0.69
CA PRO A 94 -4.56 -1.42 -1.90
C PRO A 94 -4.60 0.08 -1.61
N VAL A 95 -3.92 0.79 -2.48
CA VAL A 95 -3.76 2.24 -2.45
C VAL A 95 -5.10 2.97 -2.47
N SER A 96 -6.01 2.49 -3.31
CA SER A 96 -7.32 3.05 -3.53
C SER A 96 -8.29 1.91 -3.75
N LEU A 97 -9.43 2.00 -3.07
CA LEU A 97 -10.56 1.12 -3.29
C LEU A 97 -11.70 1.97 -3.83
N ALA A 98 -12.25 1.57 -4.97
CA ALA A 98 -13.50 2.15 -5.41
C ALA A 98 -14.60 1.73 -4.42
N VAL A 99 -15.38 2.70 -3.93
CA VAL A 99 -16.33 2.54 -2.80
C VAL A 99 -17.30 1.35 -2.96
N ASN A 100 -17.53 0.89 -4.19
CA ASN A 100 -18.46 -0.20 -4.51
C ASN A 100 -17.80 -1.40 -5.21
N SER A 101 -16.48 -1.57 -5.10
CA SER A 101 -15.78 -2.69 -5.72
C SER A 101 -15.85 -3.97 -4.86
N GLU A 102 -15.72 -5.13 -5.48
CA GLU A 102 -15.66 -6.42 -4.76
C GLU A 102 -14.48 -6.48 -3.78
N GLU A 103 -13.39 -5.75 -4.07
CA GLU A 103 -12.28 -5.59 -3.14
C GLU A 103 -12.71 -4.93 -1.83
N VAL A 104 -13.61 -3.95 -1.83
CA VAL A 104 -14.11 -3.35 -0.58
C VAL A 104 -14.79 -4.39 0.30
N LYS A 105 -15.57 -5.30 -0.28
CA LYS A 105 -16.22 -6.39 0.47
C LYS A 105 -15.19 -7.34 1.07
N TYR A 106 -14.14 -7.65 0.32
CA TYR A 106 -13.04 -8.50 0.79
C TYR A 106 -12.22 -7.83 1.91
N TYR A 107 -11.80 -6.57 1.72
CA TYR A 107 -10.93 -5.90 2.68
C TYR A 107 -11.68 -5.27 3.86
N GLY A 108 -12.99 -5.03 3.77
CA GLY A 108 -13.78 -4.40 4.83
C GLY A 108 -13.58 -5.05 6.21
N PRO A 109 -13.76 -6.38 6.35
CA PRO A 109 -13.49 -7.08 7.60
C PRO A 109 -12.03 -6.98 8.06
N ILE A 110 -11.07 -7.09 7.14
CA ILE A 110 -9.63 -6.99 7.43
C ILE A 110 -9.30 -5.59 7.96
N TYR A 111 -9.85 -4.54 7.36
CA TYR A 111 -9.65 -3.17 7.82
C TYR A 111 -10.25 -2.92 9.20
N ASN A 112 -11.48 -3.38 9.42
CA ASN A 112 -12.13 -3.21 10.71
C ASN A 112 -11.29 -3.84 11.82
N ARG A 113 -10.84 -5.08 11.61
CA ARG A 113 -9.92 -5.75 12.53
C ARG A 113 -8.62 -4.97 12.70
N TYR A 114 -7.99 -4.55 11.60
CA TYR A 114 -6.73 -3.81 11.63
C TYR A 114 -6.83 -2.54 12.48
N PHE A 115 -7.87 -1.73 12.29
CA PHE A 115 -8.07 -0.49 13.04
C PHE A 115 -8.38 -0.72 14.53
N GLU A 116 -8.97 -1.86 14.87
CA GLU A 116 -9.23 -2.23 16.27
C GLU A 116 -7.99 -2.81 16.95
N VAL A 117 -7.20 -3.63 16.24
CA VAL A 117 -6.09 -4.40 16.79
C VAL A 117 -4.77 -3.61 16.79
N MET A 118 -4.44 -2.91 15.70
CA MET A 118 -3.12 -2.27 15.55
C MET A 118 -2.81 -1.22 16.64
N PRO A 119 -3.75 -0.38 17.12
CA PRO A 119 -3.48 0.53 18.25
C PRO A 119 -3.08 -0.21 19.53
N ILE A 120 -3.71 -1.35 19.79
CA ILE A 120 -3.44 -2.18 20.98
C ILE A 120 -2.05 -2.81 20.85
N LEU A 121 -1.73 -3.40 19.71
CA LEU A 121 -0.39 -3.97 19.45
C LEU A 121 0.70 -2.90 19.60
N LYS A 122 0.49 -1.71 19.02
CA LYS A 122 1.42 -0.58 19.13
C LYS A 122 1.64 -0.15 20.58
N LYS A 123 0.58 -0.07 21.39
CA LYS A 123 0.66 0.27 22.81
C LYS A 123 1.45 -0.79 23.58
N GLU A 124 1.04 -2.05 23.49
CA GLU A 124 1.68 -3.14 24.23
C GLU A 124 3.14 -3.36 23.84
N TYR A 125 3.43 -3.34 22.54
CA TYR A 125 4.78 -3.55 22.06
C TYR A 125 5.71 -2.39 22.40
N LYS A 126 5.21 -1.15 22.31
CA LYS A 126 5.96 0.03 22.72
C LYS A 126 6.25 0.02 24.23
N GLU A 127 5.30 -0.40 25.06
CA GLU A 127 5.51 -0.56 26.50
C GLU A 127 6.56 -1.65 26.80
N LYS A 128 6.58 -2.75 26.04
CA LYS A 128 7.52 -3.86 26.22
C LYS A 128 8.93 -3.58 25.69
N THR A 129 9.06 -2.86 24.57
CA THR A 129 10.31 -2.75 23.80
C THR A 129 10.83 -1.33 23.65
N GLY A 130 9.99 -0.32 23.87
CA GLY A 130 10.30 1.09 23.57
C GLY A 130 10.34 1.42 22.07
N THR A 131 10.01 0.47 21.19
CA THR A 131 10.12 0.65 19.73
C THR A 131 8.76 0.72 19.03
N GLU A 132 8.70 1.43 17.90
CA GLU A 132 7.49 1.48 17.07
C GLU A 132 7.38 0.24 16.19
N LEU A 133 6.16 -0.24 15.99
CA LEU A 133 5.83 -1.29 15.01
C LEU A 133 5.82 -0.67 13.61
N ILE A 134 7.00 -0.67 13.01
CA ILE A 134 7.30 -0.23 11.64
C ILE A 134 7.99 -1.41 10.98
N VAL A 135 7.62 -1.73 9.73
CA VAL A 135 8.27 -2.81 8.99
C VAL A 135 9.64 -2.33 8.54
N LYS A 136 10.71 -2.93 9.05
CA LYS A 136 12.11 -2.57 8.76
C LYS A 136 12.71 -3.48 7.70
N LYS A 137 12.33 -4.76 7.71
CA LYS A 137 12.74 -5.78 6.76
C LYS A 137 11.52 -6.39 6.08
N LEU A 138 11.60 -6.56 4.76
CA LEU A 138 10.60 -7.24 3.94
C LEU A 138 11.11 -8.56 3.36
N SER A 139 12.30 -9.02 3.77
CA SER A 139 12.86 -10.31 3.34
C SER A 139 11.94 -11.48 3.66
N ASP A 140 11.23 -11.40 4.79
CA ASP A 140 10.33 -12.44 5.30
C ASP A 140 9.11 -12.65 4.40
N VAL A 141 8.77 -11.68 3.53
CA VAL A 141 7.69 -11.84 2.54
C VAL A 141 7.98 -12.99 1.56
N ASN A 142 9.24 -13.38 1.39
CA ASN A 142 9.62 -14.57 0.60
C ASN A 142 9.12 -15.89 1.21
N ALA A 143 8.68 -15.91 2.46
CA ALA A 143 8.02 -17.06 3.08
C ALA A 143 6.63 -17.34 2.48
N PHE A 144 5.94 -16.31 1.97
CA PHE A 144 4.55 -16.43 1.51
C PHE A 144 4.49 -16.88 0.04
N LYS A 145 4.63 -18.19 -0.21
CA LYS A 145 4.70 -18.76 -1.56
C LYS A 145 3.42 -18.62 -2.38
N ASN A 146 2.29 -18.44 -1.70
CA ASN A 146 0.98 -18.26 -2.34
C ASN A 146 0.60 -16.79 -2.59
N LEU A 147 1.49 -15.86 -2.27
CA LEU A 147 1.27 -14.43 -2.40
C LEU A 147 1.03 -14.04 -3.87
N LYS A 148 -0.15 -13.51 -4.15
CA LYS A 148 -0.59 -12.96 -5.45
C LYS A 148 -0.58 -11.45 -5.48
N LYS A 149 -0.85 -10.78 -4.35
CA LYS A 149 -0.89 -9.32 -4.25
C LYS A 149 -0.10 -8.83 -3.05
N LEU A 150 0.87 -7.96 -3.30
CA LEU A 150 1.66 -7.32 -2.25
C LEU A 150 1.45 -5.81 -2.32
N TYR A 151 0.97 -5.26 -1.21
CA TYR A 151 0.77 -3.84 -1.04
C TYR A 151 1.62 -3.32 0.11
N VAL A 152 2.69 -2.60 -0.20
CA VAL A 152 3.59 -2.03 0.79
C VAL A 152 3.16 -0.59 1.09
N VAL A 153 2.22 -0.43 2.02
CA VAL A 153 1.59 0.87 2.38
C VAL A 153 1.70 1.17 3.89
N PHE A 154 2.38 0.31 4.64
CA PHE A 154 2.72 0.56 6.03
C PHE A 154 3.99 1.42 6.12
N PRO A 155 4.21 2.15 7.22
CA PRO A 155 5.46 2.84 7.45
C PRO A 155 6.61 1.84 7.35
N THR A 156 7.61 2.15 6.52
CA THR A 156 8.85 1.39 6.46
C THR A 156 10.04 2.28 6.74
N GLU A 157 11.09 1.70 7.31
CA GLU A 157 12.40 2.32 7.22
C GLU A 157 12.89 2.30 5.76
N LYS A 158 14.09 2.84 5.52
CA LYS A 158 14.73 2.74 4.21
C LYS A 158 15.08 1.28 3.94
N ILE A 159 14.65 0.78 2.79
CA ILE A 159 14.91 -0.60 2.37
C ILE A 159 15.95 -0.53 1.24
N ASP A 160 17.16 -1.02 1.49
CA ASP A 160 18.19 -0.98 0.44
C ASP A 160 17.87 -1.94 -0.71
N SER A 161 17.29 -3.09 -0.42
CA SER A 161 16.86 -4.04 -1.44
C SER A 161 15.65 -4.86 -0.99
N LEU A 162 14.70 -5.05 -1.90
CA LEU A 162 13.57 -5.95 -1.76
C LEU A 162 13.65 -7.03 -2.85
N ASN A 163 13.94 -8.26 -2.45
CA ASN A 163 13.94 -9.41 -3.36
C ASN A 163 12.60 -10.15 -3.23
N LEU A 164 11.84 -10.23 -4.33
CA LEU A 164 10.56 -10.93 -4.43
C LEU A 164 10.63 -12.16 -5.35
N SER A 165 11.83 -12.55 -5.79
CA SER A 165 12.04 -13.67 -6.71
C SER A 165 11.42 -14.99 -6.29
N ALA A 166 11.19 -15.17 -4.98
CA ALA A 166 10.60 -16.39 -4.43
C ALA A 166 9.05 -16.38 -4.45
N ASN A 167 8.41 -15.26 -4.77
CA ASN A 167 6.95 -15.10 -4.85
C ASN A 167 6.47 -15.28 -6.30
N ASN A 168 6.70 -16.46 -6.88
CA ASN A 168 6.41 -16.74 -8.29
C ASN A 168 4.93 -16.63 -8.72
N ARG A 169 4.00 -16.58 -7.74
CA ARG A 169 2.56 -16.35 -7.96
C ARG A 169 2.17 -14.87 -7.91
N LEU A 170 3.10 -13.96 -7.65
CA LEU A 170 2.83 -12.54 -7.50
C LEU A 170 2.31 -11.95 -8.82
N GLU A 171 1.10 -11.42 -8.79
CA GLU A 171 0.41 -10.79 -9.92
C GLU A 171 0.43 -9.25 -9.81
N VAL A 172 0.38 -8.74 -8.59
CA VAL A 172 0.28 -7.31 -8.31
C VAL A 172 1.27 -6.92 -7.23
N PHE A 173 2.11 -5.93 -7.54
CA PHE A 173 2.90 -5.20 -6.56
C PHE A 173 2.50 -3.73 -6.60
N GLU A 174 2.07 -3.21 -5.46
CA GLU A 174 1.89 -1.77 -5.30
C GLU A 174 2.58 -1.31 -4.04
N THR A 175 3.13 -0.11 -4.11
CA THR A 175 3.76 0.50 -2.97
C THR A 175 3.51 1.99 -2.94
N TYR A 176 3.45 2.52 -1.72
CA TYR A 176 3.43 3.94 -1.44
C TYR A 176 4.68 4.31 -0.67
N ASP A 177 5.40 5.32 -1.16
CA ASP A 177 6.41 6.02 -0.35
C ASP A 177 7.48 5.12 0.27
N THR A 178 7.68 3.94 -0.31
CA THR A 178 8.72 3.06 0.18
C THR A 178 10.03 3.59 -0.33
N ARG A 179 10.92 3.90 0.61
CA ARG A 179 12.31 4.25 0.37
C ARG A 179 13.11 3.00 -0.07
N ILE A 180 12.56 2.22 -1.01
CA ILE A 180 13.21 1.05 -1.58
C ILE A 180 14.11 1.52 -2.71
N LYS A 181 15.40 1.18 -2.64
CA LYS A 181 16.34 1.50 -3.72
C LYS A 181 16.32 0.45 -4.83
N VAL A 182 16.26 -0.83 -4.47
CA VAL A 182 16.33 -1.93 -5.43
C VAL A 182 15.15 -2.87 -5.23
N VAL A 183 14.41 -3.17 -6.30
CA VAL A 183 13.39 -4.25 -6.28
C VAL A 183 13.70 -5.28 -7.34
N ASP A 184 13.77 -6.55 -6.92
CA ASP A 184 13.98 -7.69 -7.81
C ASP A 184 12.69 -8.52 -7.97
N PHE A 185 12.15 -8.53 -9.18
CA PHE A 185 11.00 -9.35 -9.60
C PHE A 185 11.39 -10.51 -10.52
N ASN A 186 12.69 -10.80 -10.70
CA ASN A 186 13.11 -11.97 -11.47
C ASN A 186 12.58 -13.24 -10.80
N GLY A 187 11.74 -14.03 -11.47
CA GLY A 187 10.99 -15.14 -10.88
C GLY A 187 9.50 -14.87 -10.68
N CYS A 188 9.06 -13.60 -10.71
CA CYS A 188 7.65 -13.20 -10.67
C CYS A 188 7.03 -13.20 -12.07
N GLU A 189 7.02 -14.35 -12.75
CA GLU A 189 6.53 -14.47 -14.14
C GLU A 189 5.03 -14.14 -14.30
N GLN A 190 4.27 -14.17 -13.21
CA GLN A 190 2.83 -13.88 -13.20
C GLN A 190 2.50 -12.40 -13.02
N ILE A 191 3.49 -11.54 -12.79
CA ILE A 191 3.24 -10.14 -12.47
C ILE A 191 2.62 -9.41 -13.66
N LYS A 192 1.50 -8.74 -13.41
CA LYS A 192 0.72 -7.96 -14.37
C LYS A 192 0.79 -6.47 -14.07
N LYS A 193 0.97 -6.11 -12.80
CA LYS A 193 0.96 -4.72 -12.34
C LYS A 193 2.08 -4.46 -11.35
N ILE A 194 2.88 -3.45 -11.65
CA ILE A 194 3.86 -2.85 -10.75
C ILE A 194 3.53 -1.37 -10.63
N ASN A 195 3.22 -0.91 -9.43
CA ASN A 195 2.80 0.47 -9.20
C ASN A 195 3.55 1.12 -8.04
N PHE A 196 4.53 1.96 -8.36
CA PHE A 196 5.18 2.84 -7.40
C PHE A 196 4.38 4.15 -7.29
N THR A 197 3.28 4.13 -6.53
CA THR A 197 2.36 5.27 -6.48
C THR A 197 2.98 6.46 -5.77
N ARG A 198 2.77 7.66 -6.34
CA ARG A 198 3.14 8.92 -5.71
C ARG A 198 2.38 9.13 -4.40
N SER A 199 3.11 9.29 -3.29
CA SER A 199 2.55 9.79 -2.04
C SER A 199 1.96 11.19 -2.25
N PRO A 200 0.69 11.44 -1.85
CA PRO A 200 0.10 12.78 -1.91
C PRO A 200 0.75 13.73 -0.90
N HIS A 201 1.58 13.24 0.02
CA HIS A 201 2.18 14.04 1.07
C HIS A 201 3.38 14.86 0.53
N PRO A 202 3.29 16.20 0.46
CA PRO A 202 4.32 17.04 -0.17
C PRO A 202 5.66 17.03 0.57
N LEU A 203 5.69 16.61 1.84
CA LEU A 203 6.88 16.61 2.70
C LEU A 203 7.58 15.24 2.80
N MET A 204 7.04 14.18 2.18
CA MET A 204 7.74 12.90 2.19
C MET A 204 8.68 12.82 0.99
N ASN A 205 9.98 12.92 1.29
CA ASN A 205 11.06 12.55 0.39
C ASN A 205 10.95 11.04 0.13
N THR A 206 10.24 10.69 -0.93
CA THR A 206 10.29 9.36 -1.53
C THR A 206 11.68 9.21 -2.11
N ASN A 207 12.47 8.23 -1.66
CA ASN A 207 13.71 7.94 -2.39
C ASN A 207 13.35 7.41 -3.77
N LEU A 208 14.17 7.77 -4.74
CA LEU A 208 14.09 7.26 -6.10
C LEU A 208 14.46 5.80 -6.11
N LEU A 209 13.81 5.04 -6.98
CA LEU A 209 14.20 3.67 -7.21
C LEU A 209 15.53 3.69 -7.99
N ASP A 210 16.59 3.19 -7.36
CA ASP A 210 17.93 3.08 -7.95
C ASP A 210 18.00 1.94 -8.96
N LYS A 211 17.16 0.89 -8.83
CA LYS A 211 17.10 -0.21 -9.80
C LYS A 211 15.84 -1.05 -9.68
N ILE A 212 15.36 -1.54 -10.82
CA ILE A 212 14.29 -2.53 -10.89
C ILE A 212 14.70 -3.67 -11.82
N TYR A 213 14.41 -4.92 -11.44
CA TYR A 213 14.61 -6.09 -12.29
C TYR A 213 13.28 -6.71 -12.68
N ILE A 214 12.87 -6.53 -13.95
CA ILE A 214 11.57 -6.95 -14.49
C ILE A 214 11.67 -7.69 -15.82
N SER A 215 12.87 -8.13 -16.21
CA SER A 215 13.10 -8.77 -17.52
C SER A 215 12.36 -10.10 -17.68
N GLN A 216 12.05 -10.79 -16.59
CA GLN A 216 11.26 -12.04 -16.60
C GLN A 216 9.75 -11.82 -16.43
N CYS A 217 9.31 -10.57 -16.25
CA CYS A 217 7.92 -10.20 -16.04
C CYS A 217 7.17 -10.09 -17.38
N SER A 218 7.14 -11.18 -18.16
CA SER A 218 6.60 -11.18 -19.52
C SER A 218 5.09 -10.86 -19.59
N LYS A 219 4.36 -11.04 -18.48
CA LYS A 219 2.93 -10.71 -18.36
C LYS A 219 2.65 -9.28 -17.88
N LEU A 220 3.68 -8.46 -17.67
CA LEU A 220 3.53 -7.10 -17.16
C LEU A 220 2.71 -6.25 -18.14
N GLU A 221 1.56 -5.76 -17.68
CA GLU A 221 0.65 -4.91 -18.45
C GLU A 221 0.68 -3.45 -17.98
N TYR A 222 1.02 -3.22 -16.71
CA TYR A 222 1.05 -1.89 -16.09
C TYR A 222 2.35 -1.69 -15.31
N LEU A 223 3.09 -0.63 -15.64
CA LEU A 223 4.26 -0.18 -14.91
C LEU A 223 4.14 1.31 -14.60
N SER A 224 4.12 1.67 -13.32
CA SER A 224 4.38 3.03 -12.85
C SER A 224 5.74 3.05 -12.18
N TYR A 225 6.70 3.77 -12.76
CA TYR A 225 8.11 3.82 -12.37
C TYR A 225 8.50 5.24 -11.94
N ASN A 226 9.22 5.34 -10.82
CA ASN A 226 9.67 6.60 -10.22
C ASN A 226 11.18 6.64 -9.97
N GLY A 227 11.96 5.84 -10.72
CA GLY A 227 13.41 5.74 -10.59
C GLY A 227 14.19 6.42 -11.72
N ASP A 228 15.50 6.14 -11.77
CA ASP A 228 16.37 6.55 -12.88
C ASP A 228 16.00 5.76 -14.14
N THR A 229 15.55 6.45 -15.19
CA THR A 229 15.11 5.81 -16.44
C THR A 229 16.26 5.37 -17.33
N ARG A 230 17.50 5.87 -17.11
CA ARG A 230 18.68 5.50 -17.92
C ARG A 230 19.04 4.02 -17.79
N ILE A 231 18.56 3.39 -16.73
CA ILE A 231 18.80 1.99 -16.36
C ILE A 231 17.51 1.15 -16.45
N LEU A 232 16.39 1.76 -16.86
CA LEU A 232 15.12 1.05 -17.00
C LEU A 232 15.14 0.22 -18.28
N ASP A 233 15.27 -1.09 -18.13
CA ASP A 233 15.12 -2.05 -19.23
C ASP A 233 13.72 -2.69 -19.18
N ILE A 234 12.88 -2.29 -20.13
CA ILE A 234 11.53 -2.85 -20.36
C ILE A 234 11.44 -3.63 -21.68
N SER A 235 12.57 -3.96 -22.31
CA SER A 235 12.61 -4.54 -23.66
C SER A 235 11.89 -5.89 -23.77
N GLN A 236 11.81 -6.64 -22.65
CA GLN A 236 11.16 -7.95 -22.57
C GLN A 236 9.68 -7.88 -22.17
N ASN A 237 9.19 -6.72 -21.73
CA ASN A 237 7.81 -6.54 -21.26
C ASN A 237 6.88 -6.17 -22.42
N THR A 238 6.84 -6.99 -23.46
CA THR A 238 6.10 -6.72 -24.71
C THR A 238 4.57 -6.67 -24.55
N ASN A 239 4.05 -7.12 -23.41
CA ASN A 239 2.63 -7.05 -23.04
C ASN A 239 2.24 -5.73 -22.35
N LEU A 240 3.17 -4.79 -22.18
CA LEU A 240 2.92 -3.53 -21.50
C LEU A 240 1.87 -2.71 -22.26
N LYS A 241 0.79 -2.35 -21.55
CA LYS A 241 -0.31 -1.51 -22.03
C LYS A 241 -0.25 -0.10 -21.44
N TYR A 242 0.24 0.01 -20.20
CA TYR A 242 0.31 1.25 -19.46
C TYR A 242 1.72 1.46 -18.93
N LEU A 243 2.38 2.52 -19.39
CA LEU A 243 3.67 2.95 -18.88
C LEU A 243 3.53 4.35 -18.30
N GLN A 244 3.78 4.47 -17.00
CA GLN A 244 3.89 5.73 -16.30
C GLN A 244 5.32 5.89 -15.79
N ILE A 245 5.99 6.97 -16.19
CA ILE A 245 7.29 7.36 -15.70
C ILE A 245 7.11 8.73 -15.05
N ILE A 246 7.29 8.79 -13.73
CA ILE A 246 7.20 10.02 -12.95
C ILE A 246 8.58 10.33 -12.41
N ASN A 247 9.24 11.30 -13.02
CA ASN A 247 10.46 11.85 -12.44
C ASN A 247 10.08 12.95 -11.44
N ARG A 248 10.54 12.84 -10.19
CA ARG A 248 10.31 13.90 -9.20
C ARG A 248 11.25 15.06 -9.47
N GLY A 249 10.72 16.26 -9.25
CA GLY A 249 11.42 17.51 -9.55
C GLY A 249 12.81 17.61 -8.92
N ASP A 250 13.12 16.95 -7.81
CA ASP A 250 14.47 16.95 -7.22
C ASP A 250 15.57 16.41 -8.16
N LEU A 251 15.20 15.65 -9.18
CA LEU A 251 16.04 15.28 -10.31
C LEU A 251 15.94 16.29 -11.46
N TYR A 252 15.98 17.59 -11.15
CA TYR A 252 16.04 18.71 -12.12
C TYR A 252 17.16 18.56 -13.18
N GLN A 253 18.03 17.54 -13.06
CA GLN A 253 19.17 17.29 -13.95
C GLN A 253 19.15 15.94 -14.67
N LEU A 254 18.12 15.09 -14.50
CA LEU A 254 18.07 13.84 -15.27
C LEU A 254 17.64 14.12 -16.71
N GLU A 255 18.63 14.26 -17.58
CA GLU A 255 18.44 14.15 -19.03
C GLU A 255 18.26 12.68 -19.40
N ILE A 256 17.12 12.38 -20.03
CA ILE A 256 16.92 11.07 -20.64
C ILE A 256 17.29 11.18 -22.10
N GLU A 257 18.38 10.51 -22.47
CA GLU A 257 18.87 10.56 -23.85
C GLU A 257 17.91 9.85 -24.79
N LYS A 258 17.42 8.69 -24.38
CA LYS A 258 16.56 7.83 -25.19
C LYS A 258 15.62 7.00 -24.33
N LEU A 259 14.34 7.01 -24.69
CA LEU A 259 13.36 6.02 -24.25
C LEU A 259 12.96 5.16 -25.46
N ASP A 260 13.26 3.86 -25.42
CA ASP A 260 13.00 2.94 -26.54
C ASP A 260 11.73 2.10 -26.28
N LEU A 261 10.68 2.40 -27.04
CA LEU A 261 9.38 1.72 -26.99
C LEU A 261 9.07 0.99 -28.31
N CYS A 262 10.09 0.66 -29.11
CA CYS A 262 9.89 -0.02 -30.39
C CYS A 262 9.22 -1.41 -30.22
N ASN A 263 9.48 -2.09 -29.10
CA ASN A 263 9.02 -3.46 -28.85
C ASN A 263 7.71 -3.51 -28.03
N HIS A 264 6.95 -2.41 -27.95
CA HIS A 264 5.73 -2.32 -27.14
C HIS A 264 4.50 -2.03 -28.01
N PRO A 265 4.09 -2.96 -28.90
CA PRO A 265 2.98 -2.72 -29.83
C PRO A 265 1.61 -2.66 -29.12
N ARG A 266 1.53 -3.12 -27.87
CA ARG A 266 0.31 -3.12 -27.06
C ARG A 266 0.16 -1.91 -26.16
N LEU A 267 1.09 -0.95 -26.22
CA LEU A 267 1.06 0.20 -25.33
C LEU A 267 -0.10 1.13 -25.72
N GLU A 268 -1.07 1.23 -24.82
CA GLU A 268 -2.30 2.01 -24.97
C GLU A 268 -2.16 3.40 -24.33
N SER A 269 -1.34 3.51 -23.28
CA SER A 269 -1.16 4.74 -22.51
C SER A 269 0.30 4.90 -22.09
N LEU A 270 0.82 6.09 -22.35
CA LEU A 270 2.17 6.50 -22.00
C LEU A 270 2.05 7.82 -21.23
N PHE A 271 2.39 7.82 -19.95
CA PHE A 271 2.49 9.04 -19.17
C PHE A 271 3.94 9.24 -18.77
N VAL A 272 4.51 10.34 -19.19
CA VAL A 272 5.92 10.60 -18.97
C VAL A 272 6.08 12.03 -18.49
N SER A 273 6.36 12.17 -17.20
CA SER A 273 6.59 13.46 -16.57
C SER A 273 8.05 13.56 -16.17
N VAL A 274 8.85 14.08 -17.10
CA VAL A 274 10.25 14.45 -16.84
C VAL A 274 10.51 15.79 -17.53
N GLN A 275 11.53 16.52 -17.08
CA GLN A 275 11.78 17.86 -17.61
C GLN A 275 12.52 17.86 -18.95
N HIS A 276 13.41 16.89 -19.21
CA HIS A 276 14.25 16.87 -20.42
C HIS A 276 14.38 15.47 -21.03
N TYR A 277 13.88 15.32 -22.26
CA TYR A 277 14.16 14.20 -23.15
C TYR A 277 14.90 14.72 -24.38
N LYS A 278 15.94 14.01 -24.82
CA LYS A 278 16.52 14.25 -26.15
C LYS A 278 15.71 13.55 -27.22
N SER A 279 15.43 12.26 -27.04
CA SER A 279 14.68 11.46 -28.00
C SER A 279 13.79 10.40 -27.36
N ILE A 280 12.68 10.10 -28.03
CA ILE A 280 11.77 9.01 -27.68
C ILE A 280 11.44 8.23 -28.95
N ASN A 281 11.72 6.93 -28.92
CA ASN A 281 11.45 6.04 -30.06
C ASN A 281 10.15 5.29 -29.78
N LEU A 282 9.16 5.47 -30.65
CA LEU A 282 7.85 4.86 -30.56
C LEU A 282 7.66 3.83 -31.67
N SER A 283 7.02 2.70 -31.35
CA SER A 283 6.48 1.83 -32.38
C SER A 283 5.45 2.58 -33.24
N LYS A 284 5.22 2.09 -34.46
CA LYS A 284 4.27 2.71 -35.39
C LYS A 284 2.86 2.85 -34.79
N ASP A 285 2.40 1.83 -34.07
CA ASP A 285 1.07 1.81 -33.46
C ASP A 285 0.98 2.84 -32.33
N VAL A 286 1.98 2.90 -31.46
CA VAL A 286 2.03 3.87 -30.35
C VAL A 286 2.11 5.30 -30.87
N TYR A 287 2.88 5.54 -31.94
CA TYR A 287 2.95 6.85 -32.58
C TYR A 287 1.60 7.30 -33.15
N ALA A 288 0.81 6.38 -33.72
CA ALA A 288 -0.53 6.71 -34.21
C ALA A 288 -1.48 7.11 -33.07
N ILE A 289 -1.43 6.41 -31.93
CA ILE A 289 -2.23 6.78 -30.74
C ILE A 289 -1.79 8.17 -30.23
N TYR A 290 -0.47 8.42 -30.17
CA TYR A 290 0.09 9.72 -29.80
C TYR A 290 -0.42 10.87 -30.69
N GLU A 291 -0.35 10.74 -32.02
CA GLU A 291 -0.83 11.78 -32.94
C GLU A 291 -2.35 12.00 -32.83
N ASN A 292 -3.14 10.93 -32.62
CA ASN A 292 -4.58 11.06 -32.38
C ASN A 292 -4.87 11.82 -31.07
N SER A 293 -4.10 11.59 -30.01
CA SER A 293 -4.31 12.27 -28.72
C SER A 293 -4.07 13.78 -28.78
N LYS A 294 -3.11 14.23 -29.60
CA LYS A 294 -2.87 15.67 -29.84
C LYS A 294 -4.09 16.35 -30.45
N GLN A 295 -4.79 15.66 -31.35
CA GLN A 295 -5.92 16.24 -32.09
C GLN A 295 -7.17 16.38 -31.23
N GLN A 296 -7.35 15.49 -30.23
CA GLN A 296 -8.59 15.42 -29.47
C GLN A 296 -8.68 16.40 -28.29
N ASN A 297 -7.59 17.12 -27.94
CA ASN A 297 -7.57 18.11 -26.85
C ASN A 297 -8.19 17.60 -25.53
N THR A 298 -8.14 16.29 -25.29
CA THR A 298 -8.85 15.68 -24.14
C THR A 298 -8.10 16.01 -22.85
N PRO A 299 -8.69 16.77 -21.92
CA PRO A 299 -8.03 17.09 -20.64
C PRO A 299 -7.96 15.90 -19.68
N ASN A 300 -8.73 14.84 -19.95
CA ASN A 300 -9.00 13.74 -19.01
C ASN A 300 -8.55 12.36 -19.50
N GLY A 301 -7.94 12.26 -20.68
CA GLY A 301 -7.24 11.07 -21.12
C GLY A 301 -5.76 11.33 -20.93
N PHE A 302 -5.07 10.52 -20.12
CA PHE A 302 -3.63 10.61 -19.86
C PHE A 302 -2.87 11.12 -21.10
N SER A 303 -2.32 12.33 -21.03
CA SER A 303 -1.56 12.93 -22.12
C SER A 303 -0.47 11.96 -22.55
N ILE A 304 -0.58 11.42 -23.77
CA ILE A 304 0.32 10.37 -24.26
C ILE A 304 1.78 10.85 -24.27
N LEU A 305 1.99 12.17 -24.29
CA LEU A 305 3.20 12.85 -23.81
C LEU A 305 2.85 14.32 -23.53
N ASP A 306 3.12 14.83 -22.32
CA ASP A 306 3.36 16.28 -22.15
C ASP A 306 4.84 16.60 -22.44
N ALA A 307 5.34 16.08 -23.56
CA ALA A 307 6.69 16.36 -24.05
C ALA A 307 6.82 17.79 -24.61
N SER A 308 5.69 18.50 -24.75
CA SER A 308 5.64 19.91 -25.16
C SER A 308 6.46 20.84 -24.28
N THR A 309 6.70 20.47 -23.03
CA THR A 309 7.49 21.30 -22.10
C THR A 309 9.01 21.09 -22.24
N GLY A 310 9.47 20.04 -22.94
CA GLY A 310 10.89 19.64 -22.97
C GLY A 310 11.57 19.55 -24.34
N GLY A 311 10.85 19.63 -25.46
CA GLY A 311 11.45 19.66 -26.81
C GLY A 311 12.02 18.33 -27.32
N ALA A 312 11.50 17.20 -26.85
CA ALA A 312 11.96 15.86 -27.23
C ALA A 312 11.75 15.57 -28.73
N GLU A 313 12.74 14.97 -29.39
CA GLU A 313 12.58 14.41 -30.74
C GLU A 313 11.79 13.09 -30.65
N ILE A 314 10.63 13.04 -31.30
CA ILE A 314 9.83 11.82 -31.40
C ILE A 314 10.21 11.08 -32.69
N ASN A 315 10.78 9.90 -32.55
CA ASN A 315 11.17 9.02 -33.65
C ASN A 315 10.18 7.85 -33.76
N VAL A 316 9.91 7.44 -35.00
CA VAL A 316 9.12 6.23 -35.29
C VAL A 316 10.07 5.11 -35.67
N CYS A 317 9.95 3.97 -35.00
CA CYS A 317 10.74 2.78 -35.30
C CYS A 317 10.42 2.26 -36.71
N ARG A 318 11.44 1.70 -37.38
CA ARG A 318 11.28 1.09 -38.70
C ARG A 318 10.57 -0.25 -38.64
#